data_AF-A0A928E4J7-F1
#
_entry.id   AF-A0A928E4J7-F1
#
_cell.length_a   1.000
_cell.length_b   1.000
_cell.length_c   1.000
_cell.angle_alpha   90.00
_cell.angle_beta   90.00
_cell.angle_gamma   90.00
#
_symmetry.space_group_name_H-M   'P 1'
#
loop_
_entity.id
_entity.type
_entity.pdbx_description
1 polymer ?
#
loop_
_entity_poly.entity_id
_entity_poly.type
_entity_poly.pdbx_seq_one_letter_code
_entity_poly.pdbx_strand_id
1 'polypeptide(L)' 'MATPRSKTSKSRSAQRRSHDALSVMPSSVCKVCGEKKRPHHVCAACGAK' A
#
# COMPACT_ATOMS: atom_id res chain seq x y z
N MET A 1 -27.51 22.97 7.36
CA MET A 1 -26.44 21.95 7.30
C MET A 1 -26.95 20.79 6.47
N ALA A 2 -26.20 20.33 5.46
CA ALA A 2 -26.62 19.19 4.65
C ALA A 2 -26.46 17.90 5.46
N THR A 3 -27.54 17.12 5.57
CA THR A 3 -27.55 15.83 6.28
C THR A 3 -27.92 14.70 5.33
N PRO A 4 -27.38 13.48 5.54
CA PRO A 4 -27.77 12.33 4.75
C PRO A 4 -29.25 11.98 5.00
N ARG A 5 -30.03 11.88 3.93
CA ARG A 5 -31.47 11.55 3.98
C ARG A 5 -31.74 10.13 4.47
N SER A 6 -30.83 9.19 4.21
CA SER A 6 -30.99 7.78 4.57
C SER A 6 -29.64 7.08 4.76
N LYS A 7 -29.67 5.93 5.44
CA LYS A 7 -28.49 5.06 5.59
C LYS A 7 -28.10 4.46 4.24
N THR A 8 -26.83 4.57 3.87
CA THR A 8 -26.28 3.86 2.72
C THR A 8 -26.40 2.34 2.89
N SER A 9 -26.93 1.66 1.87
CA SER A 9 -27.02 0.20 1.86
C SER A 9 -25.64 -0.46 1.91
N LYS A 10 -25.59 -1.72 2.36
CA LYS A 10 -24.34 -2.51 2.41
C LYS A 10 -23.68 -2.59 1.02
N SER A 11 -24.48 -2.84 -0.02
CA SER A 11 -24.00 -2.90 -1.41
C SER A 11 -23.40 -1.57 -1.87
N ARG A 12 -24.07 -0.43 -1.66
CA ARG A 12 -23.54 0.89 -2.02
C ARG A 12 -22.26 1.23 -1.26
N SER A 13 -22.16 0.85 0.01
CA SER A 13 -20.93 1.06 0.79
C SER A 13 -19.78 0.17 0.29
N ALA A 14 -20.06 -1.08 -0.11
CA ALA A 14 -19.04 -1.98 -0.65
C ALA A 14 -18.55 -1.52 -2.02
N GLN A 15 -19.46 -1.12 -2.90
CA GLN A 15 -19.12 -0.54 -4.21
C GLN A 15 -18.30 0.74 -4.07
N ARG A 16 -18.62 1.62 -3.13
CA ARG A 16 -17.81 2.82 -2.89
C ARG A 16 -16.37 2.49 -2.48
N ARG A 17 -16.16 1.39 -1.77
CA ARG A 17 -14.83 0.92 -1.29
C ARG A 17 -14.11 -0.01 -2.28
N SER A 18 -14.62 -0.19 -3.50
CA SER A 18 -14.02 -1.12 -4.48
C SER A 18 -12.59 -0.76 -4.87
N HIS A 19 -12.21 0.50 -4.73
CA HIS A 19 -10.89 1.02 -5.08
C HIS A 19 -9.98 1.27 -3.87
N ASP A 20 -10.42 0.92 -2.66
CA ASP A 20 -9.67 1.16 -1.43
C ASP A 20 -8.59 0.08 -1.17
N ALA A 21 -8.36 -0.82 -2.13
CA ALA A 21 -7.39 -1.91 -2.00
C ALA A 21 -5.96 -1.36 -1.96
N LEU A 22 -5.19 -1.77 -0.94
CA LEU A 22 -3.78 -1.41 -0.82
C LEU A 22 -2.95 -2.16 -1.87
N SER A 23 -2.05 -1.42 -2.54
CA SER A 23 -1.08 -2.00 -3.47
C SER A 23 0.12 -2.55 -2.70
N VAL A 24 0.66 -3.69 -3.16
CA VAL A 24 1.90 -4.25 -2.60
C VAL A 24 3.07 -3.31 -2.92
N MET A 25 3.90 -3.01 -1.92
CA MET A 25 5.12 -2.23 -2.15
C MET A 25 6.12 -3.05 -3.00
N PRO A 26 6.70 -2.46 -4.05
CA PRO A 26 7.73 -3.15 -4.82
C PRO A 26 8.95 -3.41 -3.93
N SER A 27 9.43 -4.65 -3.97
CA SER A 27 10.68 -5.05 -3.31
C SER A 27 11.68 -5.50 -4.36
N SER A 28 12.94 -5.13 -4.16
CA SER A 28 14.08 -5.52 -4.99
C SER A 28 15.08 -6.27 -4.12
N VAL A 29 15.79 -7.24 -4.68
CA VAL A 29 16.82 -7.97 -3.94
C VAL A 29 18.10 -7.17 -3.92
N CYS A 30 18.75 -7.06 -2.76
CA CYS A 30 20.07 -6.48 -2.65
C CYS A 30 21.12 -7.45 -3.20
N LYS A 31 21.96 -6.99 -4.14
CA LYS A 31 23.04 -7.81 -4.73
C LYS A 31 24.15 -8.19 -3.75
N VAL A 32 24.28 -7.47 -2.63
CA VAL A 32 25.36 -7.66 -1.65
C VAL A 32 24.98 -8.66 -0.57
N CYS A 33 23.79 -8.52 0.04
CA CYS A 33 23.36 -9.34 1.17
C CYS A 33 22.17 -10.27 0.88
N GLY A 34 21.54 -10.18 -0.30
CA GLY A 34 20.37 -10.98 -0.66
C GLY A 34 19.05 -10.56 0.00
N GLU A 35 19.04 -9.55 0.86
CA GLU A 35 17.80 -9.08 1.50
C GLU A 35 16.90 -8.26 0.57
N LYS A 36 15.60 -8.26 0.87
CA LYS A 36 14.60 -7.44 0.17
C LYS A 36 14.71 -5.99 0.63
N LYS A 37 15.04 -5.10 -0.31
CA LYS A 37 15.10 -3.66 -0.12
C LYS A 37 14.08 -2.94 -0.98
N ARG A 38 13.71 -1.72 -0.57
CA ARG A 38 12.96 -0.82 -1.44
C ARG A 38 13.82 -0.46 -2.66
N PRO A 39 13.27 -0.45 -3.89
CA PRO A 39 14.00 -0.03 -5.07
C PRO A 39 14.46 1.44 -4.91
N HIS A 40 15.62 1.78 -5.45
CA HIS A 40 16.26 3.11 -5.35
C HIS A 40 16.64 3.59 -3.95
N HIS A 41 16.55 2.75 -2.92
CA HIS A 41 17.07 3.04 -1.59
C HIS A 41 18.36 2.26 -1.30
N VAL A 42 19.19 2.83 -0.44
CA VAL A 42 20.32 2.11 0.16
C VAL A 42 19.77 0.99 1.04
N CYS A 43 20.37 -0.19 0.92
CA CYS A 43 20.08 -1.36 1.74
C CYS A 43 20.33 -1.05 3.22
N ALA A 44 19.34 -1.29 4.09
CA ALA A 44 19.46 -1.00 5.52
C ALA A 44 20.43 -1.95 6.23
N ALA A 45 20.49 -3.22 5.83
CA ALA A 45 21.41 -4.21 6.44
C ALA A 45 22.87 -4.06 6.01
N CYS A 46 23.10 -3.60 4.78
CA CYS A 46 24.42 -3.51 4.18
C CYS A 46 24.84 -2.05 3.92
N GLY A 47 24.32 -1.13 4.74
CA GLY A 47 24.44 0.32 4.58
C GLY A 47 25.78 0.78 4.02
N ALA A 48 25.73 1.33 2.80
CA ALA A 48 26.79 2.05 2.10
C ALA A 48 28.24 1.59 2.38
N LYS A 49 28.50 0.28 2.39
CA LYS A 49 29.84 -0.30 2.38
C LYS A 49 29.95 -1.36 1.29
#